data_AF-A0A9E3I5D1-F1
#
_entry.id   AF-A0A9E3I5D1-F1
#
_cell.length_a   1.000
_cell.length_b   1.000
_cell.length_c   1.000
_cell.angle_alpha   90.00
_cell.angle_beta   90.00
_cell.angle_gamma   90.00
#
_symmetry.space_group_name_H-M   'P 1'
#
loop_
_entity.id
_entity.type
_entity.pdbx_description
1 polymer ?
#
loop_
_entity_poly.entity_id
_entity_poly.type
_entity_poly.pdbx_seq_one_letter_code
_entity_poly.pdbx_strand_id
1 'polypeptide(L)'
;MGFKHANLTFRANGTKVFDLTKYGVTGCRAEFGHDGKRITWGLTDWDLFVAMIDFSQGEPIVSDLRKLVRCEKDYFVFHTDFSPDGNYIAFSYGPSAGSGGHPAIVGCKAKGWNICVSDMTGKWVQITTDGNQNKEPDWVPIRTPGR
;
A
#
# COMPACT_ATOMS: atom_id res chain seq x y z
N MET A 1 22.31 -7.91 -6.28
CA MET A 1 22.19 -6.44 -6.38
C MET A 1 22.46 -5.69 -5.06
N GLY A 2 22.60 -6.36 -3.90
CA GLY A 2 23.06 -5.69 -2.66
C GLY A 2 21.99 -4.92 -1.87
N PHE A 3 20.75 -4.84 -2.35
CA PHE A 3 19.63 -4.20 -1.66
C PHE A 3 19.11 -5.04 -0.48
N LYS A 4 18.72 -4.38 0.61
CA LYS A 4 18.13 -5.02 1.81
C LYS A 4 16.87 -4.26 2.23
N HIS A 5 15.71 -4.90 2.10
CA HIS A 5 14.39 -4.33 2.45
C HIS A 5 14.12 -2.99 1.73
N ALA A 6 14.26 -2.98 0.41
CA ALA A 6 14.16 -1.79 -0.43
C ALA A 6 12.95 -1.86 -1.37
N ASN A 7 12.31 -0.72 -1.58
CA ASN A 7 11.42 -0.52 -2.72
C ASN A 7 12.24 0.05 -3.88
N LEU A 8 12.16 -0.61 -5.03
CA LEU A 8 12.94 -0.29 -6.22
C LEU A 8 12.01 0.13 -7.35
N THR A 9 12.47 1.03 -8.21
CA THR A 9 11.79 1.33 -9.48
C THR A 9 12.75 1.13 -10.63
N PHE A 10 12.19 0.77 -11.77
CA PHE A 10 12.92 0.63 -13.02
C PHE A 10 11.93 0.84 -14.17
N ARG A 11 12.43 1.34 -15.28
CA ARG A 11 11.63 1.45 -16.50
C ARG A 11 11.48 0.06 -17.11
N ALA A 12 10.30 -0.30 -17.61
CA ALA A 12 10.03 -1.63 -18.18
C ALA A 12 11.06 -2.07 -19.25
N ASN A 13 11.51 -1.14 -20.09
CA ASN A 13 12.53 -1.38 -21.12
C ASN A 13 13.90 -0.76 -20.78
N GLY A 14 14.11 -0.37 -19.52
CA GLY A 14 15.35 0.25 -19.05
C GLY A 14 16.26 -0.75 -18.35
N THR A 15 17.54 -0.41 -18.25
CA THR A 15 18.55 -1.22 -17.55
C THR A 15 18.93 -0.64 -16.18
N LYS A 16 18.50 0.59 -15.89
CA LYS A 16 18.82 1.29 -14.64
C LYS A 16 17.76 0.96 -13.58
N VAL A 17 18.24 0.58 -12.40
CA VAL A 17 17.42 0.34 -11.20
C VAL A 17 17.65 1.50 -10.24
N PHE A 18 16.56 2.06 -9.72
CA PHE A 18 16.59 3.16 -8.76
C PHE A 18 16.10 2.66 -7.40
N ASP A 19 16.95 2.81 -6.39
CA ASP A 19 16.63 2.51 -5.01
C ASP A 19 15.92 3.72 -4.37
N LEU A 20 14.67 3.53 -3.93
CA LEU A 20 13.89 4.59 -3.29
C LEU A 20 14.15 4.73 -1.79
N THR A 21 14.97 3.86 -1.18
CA THR A 21 15.31 3.96 0.24
C THR A 21 15.98 5.28 0.59
N LYS A 22 16.70 5.91 -0.35
CA LYS A 22 17.27 7.26 -0.20
C LYS A 22 16.22 8.34 0.08
N TYR A 23 14.95 8.09 -0.24
CA TYR A 23 13.82 8.96 0.06
C TYR A 23 12.97 8.49 1.26
N GLY A 24 13.39 7.45 1.98
CA GLY A 24 12.61 6.86 3.08
C GLY A 24 11.53 5.88 2.63
N VAL A 25 11.44 5.55 1.33
CA VAL A 25 10.53 4.52 0.81
C VAL A 25 11.18 3.14 1.00
N THR A 26 11.13 2.64 2.23
CA THR A 26 11.56 1.30 2.64
C THR A 26 10.37 0.49 3.15
N GLY A 27 10.54 -0.79 3.44
CA GLY A 27 9.45 -1.66 3.86
C GLY A 27 8.91 -2.51 2.72
N CYS A 28 7.61 -2.77 2.73
CA CYS A 28 6.97 -3.77 1.88
C CYS A 28 5.82 -3.21 1.05
N ARG A 29 5.56 -3.88 -0.09
CA ARG A 29 4.34 -3.74 -0.91
C ARG A 29 4.07 -2.31 -1.37
N ALA A 30 5.05 -1.71 -2.04
CA ALA A 30 4.84 -0.43 -2.69
C ALA A 30 3.85 -0.55 -3.86
N GLU A 31 3.06 0.49 -4.04
CA GLU A 31 2.04 0.59 -5.08
C GLU A 31 1.88 2.03 -5.57
N PHE A 32 1.60 2.18 -6.86
CA PHE A 32 1.36 3.47 -7.48
C PHE A 32 -0.12 3.81 -7.54
N GLY A 33 -0.44 5.08 -7.34
CA GLY A 33 -1.76 5.60 -7.69
C GLY A 33 -1.99 5.51 -9.19
N HIS A 34 -3.27 5.51 -9.60
CA HIS A 34 -3.67 5.35 -11.00
C HIS A 34 -3.01 6.36 -11.97
N ASP A 35 -2.74 7.58 -11.49
CA ASP A 35 -2.09 8.64 -12.28
C ASP A 35 -0.55 8.52 -12.34
N GLY A 36 0.04 7.57 -11.62
CA GLY A 36 1.48 7.36 -11.51
C GLY A 36 2.23 8.48 -10.78
N LYS A 37 1.54 9.39 -10.09
CA LYS A 37 2.14 10.54 -9.37
C LYS A 37 2.19 10.35 -7.87
N ARG A 38 1.58 9.28 -7.35
CA ARG A 38 1.60 8.93 -5.94
C ARG A 38 2.09 7.52 -5.75
N ILE A 39 2.69 7.27 -4.59
CA ILE A 39 3.12 5.95 -4.14
C ILE A 39 2.64 5.74 -2.71
N THR A 40 2.20 4.53 -2.39
CA THR A 40 1.88 4.06 -1.04
C THR A 40 2.69 2.81 -0.72
N TRP A 41 2.98 2.57 0.56
CA TRP A 41 3.66 1.36 1.02
C TRP A 41 3.49 1.16 2.53
N GLY A 42 3.73 -0.07 3.00
CA GLY A 42 3.87 -0.36 4.43
C GLY A 42 5.30 -0.09 4.87
N LEU A 43 5.52 0.96 5.68
CA LEU A 43 6.85 1.26 6.25
C LEU A 43 7.20 0.26 7.35
N THR A 44 6.20 -0.09 8.15
CA THR A 44 6.23 -1.18 9.13
C THR A 44 4.95 -2.00 8.94
N ASP A 45 4.81 -3.09 9.70
CA ASP A 45 3.58 -3.88 9.62
C ASP A 45 2.33 -3.13 10.10
N TRP A 46 2.48 -2.02 10.85
CA TRP A 46 1.39 -1.24 11.45
C TRP A 46 1.37 0.24 11.01
N ASP A 47 2.20 0.64 10.04
CA ASP A 47 2.29 2.00 9.50
C ASP A 47 2.22 1.98 7.96
N LEU A 48 1.17 2.60 7.39
CA LEU A 48 1.10 2.89 5.94
C LEU A 48 1.54 4.32 5.67
N PHE A 49 2.33 4.51 4.62
CA PHE A 49 2.83 5.79 4.16
C PHE A 49 2.39 6.07 2.74
N VAL A 50 2.28 7.35 2.41
CA VAL A 50 2.08 7.86 1.05
C VAL A 50 3.08 8.97 0.79
N ALA A 51 3.46 9.09 -0.48
CA ALA A 51 4.29 10.18 -0.98
C ALA A 51 3.88 10.54 -2.41
N MET A 52 4.33 11.71 -2.84
CA MET A 52 4.36 12.08 -4.26
C MET A 52 5.58 11.42 -4.92
N ILE A 53 5.42 11.02 -6.18
CA ILE A 53 6.53 10.53 -7.00
C ILE A 53 6.50 11.17 -8.39
N ASP A 54 7.67 11.58 -8.89
CA ASP A 54 7.84 12.17 -10.22
C ASP A 54 8.93 11.42 -11.00
N PHE A 55 8.64 11.13 -12.25
CA PHE A 55 9.54 10.46 -13.20
C PHE A 55 9.99 11.36 -14.36
N SER A 56 9.61 12.64 -14.36
CA SER A 56 9.83 13.60 -15.47
C SER A 56 11.30 13.76 -15.86
N GLN A 57 12.22 13.60 -14.91
CA GLN A 57 13.67 13.74 -15.11
C GLN A 57 14.36 12.41 -15.46
N GLY A 58 13.61 11.32 -15.65
CA GLY A 58 14.14 9.97 -15.94
C GLY A 58 14.69 9.22 -14.71
N GLU A 59 15.02 9.91 -13.62
CA GLU A 59 15.25 9.34 -12.30
C GLU A 59 14.06 9.68 -11.39
N PRO A 60 13.47 8.70 -10.66
CA PRO A 60 12.37 8.98 -9.74
C PRO A 60 12.79 9.93 -8.63
N ILE A 61 11.97 10.94 -8.39
CA ILE A 61 12.06 11.84 -7.24
C ILE A 61 10.82 11.60 -6.37
N VAL A 62 11.03 11.33 -5.09
CA VAL A 62 9.94 11.16 -4.12
C VAL A 62 9.94 12.36 -3.17
N SER A 63 8.75 12.88 -2.88
CA SER A 63 8.54 14.04 -2.00
C SER A 63 7.24 13.92 -1.21
N ASP A 64 7.01 14.84 -0.26
CA ASP A 64 5.79 14.88 0.57
C ASP A 64 5.49 13.55 1.29
N LEU A 65 6.53 12.96 1.89
CA LEU A 65 6.40 11.74 2.68
C LEU A 65 5.53 11.98 3.91
N ARG A 66 4.46 11.19 4.05
CA ARG A 66 3.64 11.24 5.26
C ARG A 66 3.07 9.89 5.63
N LYS A 67 2.93 9.67 6.93
CA LYS A 67 2.16 8.56 7.47
C LYS A 67 0.68 8.82 7.20
N LEU A 68 -0.03 7.81 6.71
CA LEU A 68 -1.46 7.86 6.46
C LEU A 68 -2.24 7.06 7.47
N VAL A 69 -1.89 5.79 7.63
CA VAL A 69 -2.57 4.89 8.57
C VAL A 69 -1.58 4.43 9.62
N ARG A 70 -2.06 4.40 10.87
CA ARG A 70 -1.38 3.80 12.01
C ARG A 70 -2.38 2.87 12.70
N CYS A 71 -1.94 1.67 13.05
CA CYS A 71 -2.65 0.82 14.00
C CYS A 71 -1.76 0.41 15.18
N GLU A 72 -2.34 -0.37 16.09
CA GLU A 72 -1.63 -1.00 17.21
C GLU A 72 -0.66 -2.07 16.72
N LYS A 73 0.42 -2.32 17.45
CA LYS A 73 1.49 -3.24 17.02
C LYS A 73 1.08 -4.71 16.91
N ASP A 74 0.00 -5.09 17.59
CA ASP A 74 -0.55 -6.44 17.53
C ASP A 74 -1.48 -6.64 16.32
N TYR A 75 -1.56 -5.63 15.46
CA TYR A 75 -2.30 -5.65 14.21
C TYR A 75 -1.40 -5.23 13.06
N PHE A 76 -1.76 -5.72 11.88
CA PHE A 76 -1.09 -5.42 10.64
C PHE A 76 -2.00 -4.64 9.70
N VAL A 77 -1.39 -3.86 8.81
CA VAL A 77 -2.01 -3.17 7.68
C VAL A 77 -1.24 -3.51 6.39
N PHE A 78 -1.90 -4.13 5.42
CA PHE A 78 -1.26 -4.68 4.21
C PHE A 78 -2.17 -4.56 3.00
N HIS A 79 -1.64 -4.92 1.82
CA HIS A 79 -2.43 -5.07 0.58
C HIS A 79 -3.21 -3.79 0.27
N THR A 80 -2.47 -2.69 0.10
CA THR A 80 -3.08 -1.44 -0.28
C THR A 80 -3.65 -1.54 -1.69
N ASP A 81 -4.59 -0.64 -2.00
CA ASP A 81 -4.96 -0.29 -3.38
C ASP A 81 -5.52 1.15 -3.41
N PHE A 82 -5.01 1.97 -4.33
CA PHE A 82 -5.49 3.33 -4.52
C PHE A 82 -6.84 3.34 -5.23
N SER A 83 -7.78 4.15 -4.75
CA SER A 83 -9.01 4.37 -5.51
C SER A 83 -8.71 4.99 -6.88
N PRO A 84 -9.53 4.73 -7.92
CA PRO A 84 -9.30 5.26 -9.27
C PRO A 84 -9.21 6.79 -9.34
N ASP A 85 -9.87 7.50 -8.42
CA ASP A 85 -9.82 8.96 -8.31
C ASP A 85 -8.70 9.47 -7.39
N GLY A 86 -7.95 8.56 -6.75
CA GLY A 86 -6.82 8.86 -5.86
C GLY A 86 -7.21 9.50 -4.52
N ASN A 87 -8.49 9.52 -4.15
CA ASN A 87 -8.98 10.14 -2.90
C ASN A 87 -9.03 9.18 -1.71
N TYR A 88 -8.89 7.88 -1.95
CA TYR A 88 -8.96 6.83 -0.94
C TYR A 88 -7.87 5.78 -1.15
N ILE A 89 -7.54 5.08 -0.06
CA ILE A 89 -6.74 3.85 -0.09
C ILE A 89 -7.56 2.76 0.58
N ALA A 90 -7.83 1.69 -0.16
CA ALA A 90 -8.29 0.45 0.43
C ALA A 90 -7.07 -0.33 0.97
N PHE A 91 -7.24 -1.03 2.07
CA PHE A 91 -6.19 -1.87 2.65
C PHE A 91 -6.81 -2.98 3.48
N SER A 92 -6.03 -4.01 3.77
CA SER A 92 -6.40 -5.05 4.74
C SER A 92 -5.84 -4.74 6.12
N TYR A 93 -6.60 -5.11 7.14
CA TYR A 93 -6.25 -4.93 8.54
C TYR A 93 -6.62 -6.17 9.34
N GLY A 94 -5.75 -6.60 10.25
CA GLY A 94 -6.09 -7.69 11.17
C GLY A 94 -4.97 -8.07 12.12
N PRO A 95 -5.21 -9.03 13.03
CA PRO A 95 -4.23 -9.43 14.03
C PRO A 95 -2.92 -9.94 13.41
N SER A 96 -1.80 -9.62 14.06
CA SER A 96 -0.45 -10.06 13.69
C SER A 96 -0.22 -11.56 13.91
N ALA A 97 -0.89 -12.12 14.92
CA ALA A 97 -0.86 -13.55 15.23
C ALA A 97 -1.78 -14.33 14.27
N GLY A 98 -1.21 -15.31 13.57
CA GLY A 98 -1.92 -16.20 12.65
C GLY A 98 -2.02 -17.65 13.16
N SER A 99 -2.97 -18.42 12.61
CA SER A 99 -3.21 -19.84 12.95
C SER A 99 -2.51 -20.84 12.01
N GLY A 100 -1.48 -20.42 11.28
CA GLY A 100 -0.77 -21.30 10.33
C GLY A 100 0.21 -20.61 9.38
N GLY A 101 0.91 -19.56 9.82
CA GLY A 101 1.83 -18.76 9.00
C GLY A 101 1.70 -17.26 9.25
N HIS A 102 2.50 -16.44 8.57
CA HIS A 102 2.37 -14.98 8.65
C HIS A 102 1.05 -14.55 7.98
N PRO A 103 0.09 -13.94 8.70
CA PRO A 103 -1.29 -13.79 8.22
C PRO A 103 -1.43 -12.88 6.98
N ALA A 104 -0.48 -11.95 6.79
CA ALA A 104 -0.36 -11.08 5.61
C ALA A 104 0.11 -11.78 4.31
N ILE A 105 0.42 -13.08 4.35
CA ILE A 105 0.77 -13.84 3.15
C ILE A 105 -0.52 -14.20 2.40
N VAL A 106 -0.55 -13.92 1.10
CA VAL A 106 -1.66 -14.28 0.20
C VAL A 106 -1.89 -15.80 0.25
N GLY A 107 -3.15 -16.22 0.34
CA GLY A 107 -3.53 -17.64 0.45
C GLY A 107 -3.41 -18.25 1.86
N CYS A 108 -2.71 -17.62 2.82
CA CYS A 108 -2.73 -18.07 4.22
C CYS A 108 -4.06 -17.72 4.91
N LYS A 109 -4.48 -18.54 5.89
CA LYS A 109 -5.60 -18.19 6.78
C LYS A 109 -5.24 -16.98 7.65
N ALA A 110 -6.17 -16.05 7.77
CA ALA A 110 -5.99 -14.77 8.44
C ALA A 110 -7.26 -14.42 9.25
N LYS A 111 -7.54 -15.21 10.29
CA LYS A 111 -8.73 -14.99 11.14
C LYS A 111 -8.74 -13.57 11.70
N GLY A 112 -9.88 -12.88 11.56
CA GLY A 112 -10.06 -11.51 12.04
C GLY A 112 -9.55 -10.43 11.08
N TRP A 113 -9.09 -10.80 9.88
CA TRP A 113 -8.69 -9.84 8.85
C TRP A 113 -9.91 -9.32 8.08
N ASN A 114 -9.90 -8.01 7.85
CA ASN A 114 -10.96 -7.26 7.21
C ASN A 114 -10.38 -6.28 6.19
N ILE A 115 -11.20 -5.91 5.20
CA ILE A 115 -10.90 -4.78 4.32
C ILE A 115 -11.33 -3.49 5.02
N CYS A 116 -10.49 -2.47 4.87
CA CYS A 116 -10.67 -1.12 5.35
C CYS A 116 -10.51 -0.13 4.20
N VAL A 117 -11.02 1.08 4.41
CA VAL A 117 -10.81 2.22 3.51
C VAL A 117 -10.39 3.42 4.33
N SER A 118 -9.30 4.08 3.93
CA SER A 118 -8.85 5.37 4.45
C SER A 118 -9.13 6.48 3.44
N ASP A 119 -9.55 7.65 3.91
CA ASP A 119 -9.38 8.88 3.14
C ASP A 119 -7.91 9.34 3.17
N MET A 120 -7.56 10.33 2.35
CA MET A 120 -6.20 10.88 2.34
C MET A 120 -5.82 11.65 3.62
N THR A 121 -6.74 11.94 4.54
CA THR A 121 -6.40 12.55 5.84
C THR A 121 -5.93 11.52 6.88
N GLY A 122 -6.11 10.23 6.58
CA GLY A 122 -5.77 9.13 7.47
C GLY A 122 -6.95 8.68 8.34
N LYS A 123 -8.16 9.20 8.12
CA LYS A 123 -9.36 8.65 8.75
C LYS A 123 -9.78 7.43 7.97
N TRP A 124 -10.03 6.33 8.68
CA TRP A 124 -10.33 5.06 8.06
C TRP A 124 -11.42 4.28 8.80
N VAL A 125 -12.05 3.36 8.09
CA VAL A 125 -13.12 2.48 8.59
C VAL A 125 -12.92 1.06 8.08
N GLN A 126 -13.38 0.06 8.84
CA GLN A 126 -13.50 -1.32 8.37
C GLN A 126 -14.80 -1.45 7.57
N ILE A 127 -14.74 -2.04 6.37
CA ILE A 127 -15.90 -2.23 5.49
C ILE A 127 -16.38 -3.69 5.42
N THR A 128 -15.55 -4.64 5.84
CA THR A 128 -15.97 -6.03 6.07
C THR A 128 -15.89 -6.37 7.55
N THR A 129 -16.82 -7.17 8.05
CA THR A 129 -16.82 -7.69 9.43
C THR A 129 -17.41 -9.10 9.52
N ASP A 130 -17.45 -9.80 8.40
CA ASP A 130 -18.16 -11.08 8.22
C ASP A 130 -17.38 -12.30 8.71
N GLY A 131 -16.11 -12.12 9.11
CA GLY A 131 -15.24 -13.20 9.55
C GLY A 131 -14.63 -14.03 8.41
N ASN A 132 -14.81 -13.61 7.15
CA ASN A 132 -14.33 -14.32 5.96
C ASN A 132 -12.85 -14.09 5.65
N GLN A 133 -12.12 -13.36 6.51
CA GLN A 133 -10.65 -13.21 6.41
C GLN A 133 -10.25 -12.43 5.14
N ASN A 134 -10.89 -11.29 4.91
CA ASN A 134 -10.76 -10.49 3.70
C ASN A 134 -9.40 -9.77 3.68
N LYS A 135 -8.61 -9.95 2.62
CA LYS A 135 -7.21 -9.48 2.56
C LYS A 135 -6.80 -8.69 1.33
N GLU A 136 -7.45 -8.88 0.20
CA GLU A 136 -6.99 -8.31 -1.06
C GLU A 136 -8.09 -7.40 -1.59
N PRO A 137 -8.13 -6.13 -1.13
CA PRO A 137 -9.04 -5.18 -1.72
C PRO A 137 -8.64 -4.87 -3.16
N ASP A 138 -9.63 -4.54 -3.97
CA ASP A 138 -9.48 -3.96 -5.29
C ASP A 138 -10.66 -3.01 -5.53
N TRP A 139 -10.47 -2.01 -6.38
CA TRP A 139 -11.51 -1.07 -6.76
C TRP A 139 -12.15 -1.45 -8.09
N VAL A 140 -13.48 -1.57 -8.11
CA VAL A 140 -14.22 -1.71 -9.37
C VAL A 140 -14.28 -0.34 -10.07
N PRO A 141 -13.65 -0.17 -11.25
CA PRO A 141 -13.75 1.08 -11.99
C PRO A 141 -15.17 1.22 -12.53
N ILE A 142 -15.93 2.17 -12.01
CA ILE A 142 -17.22 2.54 -12.58
C ILE A 142 -16.98 3.52 -13.74
N ARG A 143 -17.62 3.27 -14.89
CA ARG A 143 -17.63 4.25 -15.99
C ARG A 143 -18.23 5.55 -15.48
N THR A 144 -17.43 6.61 -15.40
CA THR A 144 -17.97 7.95 -15.24
C THR A 144 -18.79 8.26 -16.50
N PRO A 145 -20.10 8.55 -16.40
CA PRO A 145 -20.87 8.99 -17.57
C PRO A 145 -20.25 10.29 -18.08
N GLY A 146 -19.63 10.24 -19.27
CA GLY A 146 -19.22 11.37 -20.11
C GLY A 146 -18.48 12.52 -19.42
N ARG A 147 -17.16 12.60 -19.64
CA ARG A 147 -16.53 13.91 -19.89
C ARG A 147 -16.48 14.13 -21.39
#